data_AF-A0A7C4M7F4-F1
#
_entry.id   AF-A0A7C4M7F4-F1
#
_cell.length_a   1.000
_cell.length_b   1.000
_cell.length_c   1.000
_cell.angle_alpha   90.00
_cell.angle_beta   90.00
_cell.angle_gamma   90.00
#
_symmetry.space_group_name_H-M   'P 1'
#
loop_
_entity.id
_entity.type
_entity.pdbx_description
1 polymer ?
#
loop_
_entity_poly.entity_id
_entity_poly.type
_entity_poly.pdbx_seq_one_letter_code
_entity_poly.pdbx_strand_id
1 'polypeptide(L)' 'MSKLDVGEVRVYVFEVLKIRVLEGYVTEYGPDLRKTNILLHGIGRVFYKVDPKAIYAKKPQT' A
#
# COMPACT_ATOMS: atom_id res chain seq x y z
N MET A 1 -10.11 1.33 -19.87
CA MET A 1 -10.09 0.21 -18.92
C MET A 1 -9.77 -1.05 -19.70
N SER A 2 -8.56 -1.59 -19.52
CA SER A 2 -8.20 -2.87 -20.12
C SER A 2 -8.49 -4.01 -19.13
N LYS A 3 -8.91 -5.15 -19.68
CA LYS A 3 -9.18 -6.39 -18.93
C LYS A 3 -8.33 -7.48 -19.56
N LEU A 4 -7.61 -8.24 -18.74
CA LEU A 4 -6.75 -9.32 -19.19
C LEU A 4 -7.06 -10.57 -18.36
N ASP A 5 -7.40 -11.67 -19.03
CA ASP A 5 -7.56 -12.97 -18.39
C ASP A 5 -6.18 -13.62 -18.23
N VAL A 6 -5.81 -13.99 -17.00
CA VAL A 6 -4.51 -14.57 -16.63
C VAL A 6 -4.76 -15.82 -15.79
N GLY A 7 -4.76 -16.98 -16.45
CA GLY A 7 -5.10 -18.26 -15.81
C GLY A 7 -6.52 -18.23 -15.24
N GLU A 8 -6.62 -18.36 -13.92
CA GLU A 8 -7.90 -18.41 -13.20
C GLU A 8 -8.42 -17.03 -12.74
N VAL A 9 -7.69 -15.95 -13.02
CA VAL A 9 -8.05 -14.59 -12.57
C VAL A 9 -8.18 -13.62 -13.74
N ARG A 10 -8.94 -12.55 -13.50
CA ARG A 10 -9.05 -11.41 -14.43
C ARG A 10 -8.36 -10.20 -13.81
N VAL A 11 -7.34 -9.70 -14.50
CA VAL A 11 -6.62 -8.46 -14.15
C VAL A 11 -7.33 -7.28 -14.79
N TYR A 12 -7.55 -6.24 -13.99
CA TYR A 12 -8.16 -4.98 -14.41
C TYR A 12 -7.13 -3.86 -14.29
N VAL A 13 -6.92 -3.13 -15.38
CA VAL A 13 -6.02 -1.97 -15.40
C VAL A 13 -6.81 -0.71 -15.74
N PHE A 14 -6.65 0.30 -14.91
CA PHE A 14 -7.38 1.57 -14.99
C PHE A 14 -6.52 2.74 -14.52
N GLU A 15 -6.83 3.92 -15.05
CA GLU A 15 -6.23 5.18 -14.65
C GLU A 15 -6.91 5.69 -13.37
N VAL A 16 -6.10 6.19 -12.42
CA VAL A 16 -6.61 6.80 -11.20
C VAL A 16 -6.97 8.26 -11.48
N LEU A 17 -8.26 8.56 -11.63
CA LEU A 17 -8.73 9.90 -11.96
C LEU A 17 -8.78 10.87 -10.76
N LYS A 18 -8.95 10.33 -9.55
CA LYS A 18 -9.05 11.11 -8.31
C LYS A 18 -8.68 10.25 -7.10
N ILE A 19 -7.98 10.87 -6.15
CA ILE A 19 -7.67 10.29 -4.85
C ILE A 19 -8.33 11.16 -3.77
N ARG A 20 -8.79 10.53 -2.68
CA ARG A 20 -9.20 11.21 -1.45
C ARG A 20 -8.47 10.56 -0.29
N VAL A 21 -7.94 11.38 0.61
CA VAL A 21 -7.21 10.92 1.78
C VAL A 21 -7.72 11.67 3.00
N LEU A 22 -7.60 11.05 4.17
CA LEU A 22 -7.85 11.74 5.43
C LEU A 22 -6.68 12.70 5.72
N GLU A 23 -7.00 13.93 6.10
CA GLU A 23 -5.99 14.92 6.43
C GLU A 23 -5.06 14.41 7.53
N GLY A 24 -3.75 14.60 7.35
CA GLY A 24 -2.72 14.15 8.29
C GLY A 24 -2.39 12.64 8.27
N TYR A 25 -2.97 11.86 7.36
CA TYR A 25 -2.66 10.42 7.17
C TYR A 25 -1.70 10.15 6.02
N VAL A 26 -1.31 11.19 5.29
CA VAL A 26 -0.38 11.13 4.16
C VAL A 26 0.66 12.22 4.34
N THR A 27 1.89 11.89 3.98
CA THR A 27 3.06 12.77 3.95
C THR A 27 3.49 12.99 2.50
N GLU A 28 4.49 13.82 2.27
CA GLU A 28 5.11 13.97 0.94
C GLU A 28 5.65 12.64 0.37
N TYR A 29 5.99 11.67 1.24
CA TYR A 29 6.49 10.35 0.87
C TYR A 29 5.40 9.27 0.78
N GLY A 30 4.14 9.63 1.00
CA GLY A 30 3.01 8.68 0.98
C GLY A 30 2.37 8.44 2.34
N PRO A 31 1.59 7.36 2.50
CA PRO A 31 0.77 7.11 3.69
C PRO A 31 1.60 6.94 4.98
N ASP A 32 1.18 7.59 6.07
CA ASP A 32 1.77 7.39 7.39
C ASP A 32 1.28 6.07 7.99
N LEU A 33 2.10 5.02 7.86
CA LEU A 33 1.78 3.65 8.31
C LEU A 33 1.49 3.54 9.81
N ARG A 34 1.92 4.51 10.62
CA ARG A 34 1.62 4.57 12.06
C ARG A 34 0.15 4.95 12.33
N LYS A 35 -0.49 5.62 11.38
CA LYS A 35 -1.88 6.11 11.50
C LYS A 35 -2.84 5.28 10.66
N THR A 36 -2.42 4.86 9.47
CA THR A 36 -3.31 4.25 8.47
C THR A 36 -3.79 2.85 8.81
N ASN A 37 -3.15 2.14 9.76
CA ASN A 37 -3.56 0.81 10.22
C ASN A 37 -3.85 -0.18 9.07
N ILE A 38 -2.99 -0.20 8.04
CA ILE A 38 -3.18 -1.04 6.86
C ILE A 38 -3.19 -2.52 7.27
N LEU A 39 -4.16 -3.27 6.74
CA LEU A 39 -4.28 -4.70 6.94
C LEU A 39 -3.44 -5.45 5.90
N LEU A 40 -2.63 -6.39 6.38
CA LEU A 40 -1.94 -7.37 5.54
C LEU A 40 -2.72 -8.68 5.59
N HIS A 41 -3.19 -9.14 4.44
CA HIS A 41 -3.90 -10.41 4.35
C HIS A 41 -2.92 -11.58 4.46
N GLY A 42 -3.21 -12.49 5.39
CA GLY A 42 -2.48 -13.74 5.58
C GLY A 42 -3.20 -14.91 4.92
N ILE A 43 -2.85 -16.12 5.32
CA ILE A 43 -3.51 -17.32 4.82
C ILE A 43 -4.97 -17.42 5.33
N GLY A 44 -5.88 -17.75 4.43
CA GLY A 44 -7.29 -17.96 4.75
C GLY A 44 -7.98 -16.68 5.24
N ARG A 45 -8.43 -16.67 6.49
CA ARG A 45 -9.21 -15.58 7.11
C ARG A 45 -8.41 -14.72 8.09
N VAL A 46 -7.08 -14.82 8.05
CA VAL A 46 -6.20 -14.10 8.98
C VAL A 46 -5.76 -12.77 8.37
N PHE A 47 -5.74 -11.72 9.20
CA PHE A 47 -5.18 -10.42 8.85
C PHE A 47 -4.19 -9.97 9.94
N TYR A 48 -3.10 -9.37 9.52
CA TYR A 48 -2.09 -8.78 10.38
C TYR A 48 -2.13 -7.26 10.24
N LYS A 49 -1.74 -6.55 11.31
CA LYS A 49 -1.44 -5.12 11.20
C LYS A 49 -0.01 -4.96 10.69
N VAL A 50 0.21 -3.96 9.83
CA VAL A 50 1.58 -3.51 9.52
C VAL A 50 2.24 -3.01 10.81
N ASP A 51 3.41 -3.54 11.15
CA ASP A 51 4.29 -2.97 12.18
C ASP A 51 5.08 -1.80 11.57
N PRO A 52 4.83 -0.54 11.96
CA PRO A 52 5.39 0.64 11.31
C PRO A 52 6.81 0.95 11.80
N LYS A 53 7.67 -0.07 11.95
CA LYS A 53 9.06 0.10 12.36
C LYS A 53 9.88 0.68 11.21
N ALA A 54 10.34 1.92 11.38
CA ALA A 54 11.18 2.57 10.39
C ALA A 54 12.56 1.92 10.30
N ILE A 55 12.95 1.50 9.09
CA ILE A 55 14.31 1.07 8.75
C ILE A 55 14.86 2.10 7.78
N TYR A 56 15.83 2.88 8.23
CA TYR A 56 16.41 3.94 7.42
C TYR A 56 17.56 3.40 6.58
N ALA A 57 17.65 3.82 5.31
CA ALA A 57 18.85 3.60 4.52
C ALA A 57 20.05 4.28 5.20
N LYS A 58 21.20 3.59 5.24
CA LYS A 58 22.44 4.21 5.71
C LYS A 58 22.77 5.41 4.81
N LYS A 59 23.23 6.52 5.40
CA LYS A 59 23.82 7.61 4.62
C LYS A 59 24.97 7.04 3.75
N PRO A 60 25.07 7.40 2.46
CA PRO A 60 26.25 7.08 1.67
C PRO A 60 27.49 7.59 2.42
N GLN A 61 28.48 6.73 2.66
CA GLN A 61 29.79 7.20 3.12
C GLN A 61 30.46 7.84 1.90
N THR A 62 30.47 9.17 1.86
CA THR A 62 31.34 9.96 0.97
C THR A 62 32.76 9.94 1.50
#